data_AF-N1RD27-F1
#
_entry.id   AF-N1RD27-F1
#
_cell.length_a   1.000
_cell.length_b   1.000
_cell.length_c   1.000
_cell.angle_alpha   90.00
_cell.angle_beta   90.00
_cell.angle_gamma   90.00
#
_symmetry.space_group_name_H-M   'P 1'
#
loop_
_entity.id
_entity.type
_entity.pdbx_description
1 polymer ?
#
loop_
_entity_poly.entity_id
_entity_poly.type
_entity_poly.pdbx_seq_one_letter_code
_entity_poly.pdbx_strand_id
1 'polypeptide(L)'
;MTRVSVYTSALAAFVAATVMIVIPIWLPNWVTYSVTSATGEIVERHIGLHKSCSTLDDPYCRPFPPKDLCQGGERYFCSMWRTVGFLASFATLLCLGGLVTFVVIMCGGKYKRETGWPFAAGMLTLISVMQFVAISIVAYLYDHDDQFNIPGWSLDTSFYLSTTAAVICLLTATGIAFSAYLLPPEEGYDFLSDPLDA
;
A
#
# COMPACT_ATOMS: atom_id res chain seq x y z
N MET A 1 2.23 28.47 -11.35
CA MET A 1 3.54 28.15 -10.71
C MET A 1 3.37 27.35 -9.42
N THR A 2 2.51 27.79 -8.48
CA THR A 2 2.26 27.09 -7.20
C THR A 2 1.66 25.69 -7.38
N ARG A 3 0.64 25.52 -8.24
CA ARG A 3 0.01 24.22 -8.49
C ARG A 3 0.99 23.20 -9.10
N VAL A 4 1.86 23.60 -10.03
CA VAL A 4 2.88 22.71 -10.61
C VAL A 4 3.83 22.15 -9.54
N SER A 5 4.27 22.98 -8.57
CA SER A 5 5.11 22.51 -7.47
C SER A 5 4.40 21.50 -6.58
N VAL A 6 3.12 21.73 -6.26
CA VAL A 6 2.29 20.78 -5.49
C VAL A 6 2.12 19.45 -6.20
N TYR A 7 1.80 19.45 -7.51
CA TYR A 7 1.67 18.19 -8.26
C TYR A 7 2.99 17.45 -8.41
N THR A 8 4.10 18.18 -8.53
CA THR A 8 5.44 17.58 -8.63
C THR A 8 5.86 16.93 -7.31
N SER A 9 5.64 17.61 -6.17
CA SER A 9 5.93 17.03 -4.85
C SER A 9 5.00 15.86 -4.53
N ALA A 10 3.72 15.95 -4.90
CA ALA A 10 2.76 14.86 -4.78
C ALA A 10 3.16 13.64 -5.61
N LEU A 11 3.60 13.84 -6.85
CA LEU A 11 4.12 12.77 -7.70
C LEU A 11 5.35 12.10 -7.08
N ALA A 12 6.31 12.89 -6.58
CA ALA A 12 7.50 12.35 -5.93
C ALA A 12 7.16 11.52 -4.69
N ALA A 13 6.28 12.04 -3.82
CA ALA A 13 5.78 11.32 -2.64
C ALA A 13 5.06 10.03 -3.03
N PHE A 14 4.25 10.06 -4.08
CA PHE A 14 3.51 8.91 -4.56
C PHE A 14 4.39 7.84 -5.22
N VAL A 15 5.45 8.24 -5.93
CA VAL A 15 6.46 7.30 -6.45
C VAL A 15 7.15 6.59 -5.28
N ALA A 16 7.55 7.32 -4.25
CA ALA A 16 8.15 6.72 -3.06
C ALA A 16 7.18 5.75 -2.36
N ALA A 17 5.91 6.15 -2.17
CA ALA A 17 4.88 5.29 -1.60
C ALA A 17 4.62 4.03 -2.45
N THR A 18 4.65 4.15 -3.79
CA THR A 18 4.49 3.01 -4.70
C THR A 18 5.61 1.98 -4.50
N VAL A 19 6.87 2.43 -4.38
CA VAL A 19 8.00 1.54 -4.09
C VAL A 19 7.80 0.84 -2.75
N MET A 20 7.40 1.59 -1.72
CA MET A 20 7.12 1.03 -0.39
C MET A 20 5.94 0.05 -0.35
N ILE A 21 4.99 0.13 -1.29
CA ILE A 21 3.87 -0.83 -1.44
C ILE A 21 4.31 -2.09 -2.21
N VAL A 22 5.17 -1.93 -3.22
CA VAL A 22 5.62 -3.05 -4.06
C VAL A 22 6.59 -3.95 -3.31
N ILE A 23 7.53 -3.38 -2.54
CA ILE A 23 8.55 -4.12 -1.77
C ILE A 23 7.92 -5.22 -0.87
N PRO A 24 6.90 -4.95 -0.04
CA PRO A 24 6.17 -5.92 0.78
C PRO A 24 5.57 -7.12 0.06
N ILE A 25 5.30 -7.04 -1.25
CA ILE A 25 4.76 -8.16 -2.03
C ILE A 25 5.83 -9.24 -2.24
N TRP A 26 7.08 -8.82 -2.40
CA TRP A 26 8.19 -9.71 -2.74
C TRP A 26 8.96 -10.17 -1.50
N LEU A 27 9.07 -9.33 -0.47
CA LEU A 27 9.81 -9.64 0.75
C LEU A 27 8.92 -10.32 1.79
N PRO A 28 9.31 -11.50 2.30
CA PRO A 28 8.51 -12.28 3.24
C PRO A 28 8.61 -11.75 4.69
N ASN A 29 8.64 -10.43 4.88
CA ASN A 29 8.98 -9.77 6.14
C ASN A 29 7.80 -8.99 6.73
N TRP A 30 6.60 -9.58 6.68
CA TRP A 30 5.43 -8.99 7.33
C TRP A 30 5.41 -9.29 8.83
N VAL A 31 5.69 -10.54 9.17
CA VAL A 31 5.82 -11.01 10.55
C VAL A 31 7.04 -11.92 10.62
N THR A 32 7.90 -11.71 11.60
CA THR A 32 9.11 -12.50 11.80
C THR A 32 9.14 -13.15 13.17
N TYR A 33 9.71 -14.34 13.20
CA TYR A 33 9.98 -15.10 14.39
C TYR A 33 11.48 -15.30 14.52
N SER A 34 12.05 -14.97 15.67
CA SER A 34 13.46 -15.25 15.96
C SER A 34 13.63 -15.66 17.42
N VAL A 35 14.24 -16.83 17.64
CA VAL A 35 14.61 -17.31 18.97
C VAL A 35 15.94 -18.04 18.94
N THR A 36 16.69 -17.97 20.03
CA THR A 36 17.90 -18.77 20.23
C THR A 36 17.52 -20.13 20.81
N SER A 37 17.83 -21.20 20.10
CA SER A 37 17.62 -22.58 20.56
C SER A 37 18.52 -22.90 21.76
N ALA A 38 18.15 -23.93 22.53
CA ALA A 38 18.95 -24.46 23.64
C ALA A 38 20.35 -24.96 23.20
N THR A 39 20.52 -25.26 21.91
CA THR A 39 21.80 -25.65 21.28
C THR A 39 22.67 -24.45 20.86
N GLY A 40 22.17 -23.22 21.03
CA GLY A 40 22.85 -21.98 20.61
C GLY A 40 22.62 -21.56 19.16
N GLU A 41 21.86 -22.33 18.37
CA GLU A 41 21.49 -21.98 17.00
C GLU A 41 20.29 -21.03 16.97
N ILE A 42 20.31 -20.04 16.06
CA ILE A 42 19.22 -19.09 15.88
C ILE A 42 18.20 -19.70 14.91
N VAL A 43 16.97 -19.87 15.39
CA VAL A 43 15.84 -20.31 14.56
C VAL A 43 15.10 -19.07 14.10
N GLU A 44 15.07 -18.86 12.79
CA GLU A 44 14.39 -17.72 12.17
C GLU A 44 13.29 -18.19 11.22
N ARG A 45 12.18 -17.46 11.23
CA ARG A 45 11.08 -17.66 10.30
C ARG A 45 10.48 -16.32 9.89
N HIS A 46 10.40 -16.10 8.58
CA HIS A 46 9.88 -14.91 7.95
C HIS A 46 8.58 -15.24 7.21
N ILE A 47 7.48 -14.58 7.56
CA ILE A 47 6.19 -14.75 6.92
C ILE A 47 5.89 -13.54 6.03
N GLY A 48 5.66 -13.83 4.74
CA GLY A 48 5.14 -12.88 3.75
C GLY A 48 3.68 -13.12 3.38
N LEU A 49 3.22 -12.37 2.39
CA LEU A 49 1.85 -12.50 1.85
C LEU A 49 1.63 -13.82 1.11
N HIS A 50 2.62 -14.29 0.36
CA HIS A 50 2.51 -15.44 -0.53
C HIS A 50 3.52 -16.56 -0.24
N LYS A 51 4.56 -16.27 0.55
CA LYS A 51 5.65 -17.19 0.89
C LYS A 51 6.03 -17.02 2.35
N SER A 52 6.45 -18.10 2.96
CA SER A 52 7.13 -18.08 4.26
C SER A 52 8.47 -18.79 4.12
N CYS A 53 9.51 -18.26 4.75
CA CYS A 53 10.84 -18.85 4.73
C CYS A 53 11.31 -19.12 6.16
N SER A 54 11.94 -20.26 6.41
CA SER A 54 12.45 -20.63 7.73
C SER A 54 13.74 -21.43 7.64
N THR A 55 14.65 -21.20 8.60
CA THR A 55 15.91 -21.95 8.69
C THR A 55 15.72 -23.45 9.00
N LEU A 56 14.56 -23.83 9.53
CA LEU A 56 14.20 -25.22 9.85
C LEU A 56 13.52 -25.97 8.69
N ASP A 57 12.98 -25.24 7.71
CA ASP A 57 12.23 -25.84 6.60
C ASP A 57 13.19 -26.21 5.45
N ASP A 58 13.01 -27.41 4.86
CA ASP A 58 13.65 -27.81 3.60
C ASP A 58 12.55 -28.15 2.57
N PRO A 59 12.34 -27.35 1.51
CA PRO A 59 13.12 -26.19 1.09
C PRO A 59 12.90 -24.94 1.96
N TYR A 60 13.93 -24.07 2.03
CA TYR A 60 13.96 -22.87 2.89
C TYR A 60 12.73 -21.97 2.75
N CYS A 61 12.17 -21.81 1.55
CA CYS A 61 10.97 -21.01 1.30
C CYS A 61 9.85 -21.87 0.70
N ARG A 62 8.67 -21.79 1.31
CA ARG A 62 7.46 -22.48 0.85
C ARG A 62 6.28 -21.52 0.65
N PRO A 63 5.27 -21.89 -0.16
CA PRO A 63 4.05 -21.10 -0.31
C PRO A 63 3.32 -20.93 1.03
N PHE A 64 2.82 -19.73 1.27
CA PHE A 64 2.07 -19.38 2.49
C PHE A 64 0.74 -18.71 2.11
N PRO A 65 -0.37 -19.01 2.81
CA PRO A 65 -0.52 -20.05 3.83
C PRO A 65 -0.43 -21.48 3.26
N PRO A 66 0.18 -22.43 3.98
CA PRO A 66 0.35 -23.80 3.51
C PRO A 66 -1.00 -24.56 3.53
N LYS A 67 -1.13 -25.57 2.66
CA LYS A 67 -2.44 -26.23 2.40
C LYS A 67 -2.94 -27.02 3.61
N ASP A 68 -2.03 -27.65 4.33
CA ASP A 68 -2.24 -28.39 5.57
C ASP A 68 -2.87 -27.51 6.66
N LEU A 69 -2.32 -26.31 6.89
CA LEU A 69 -2.89 -25.33 7.83
C LEU A 69 -4.34 -24.98 7.49
N CYS A 70 -4.63 -24.74 6.20
CA CYS A 70 -5.98 -24.38 5.78
C CYS A 70 -6.99 -25.54 5.80
N GLN A 71 -6.52 -26.79 5.76
CA GLN A 71 -7.38 -27.98 5.82
C GLN A 71 -7.60 -28.48 7.26
N GLY A 72 -6.65 -28.22 8.16
CA GLY A 72 -6.63 -28.70 9.55
C GLY A 72 -7.54 -27.98 10.55
N GLY A 73 -8.28 -26.94 10.13
CA GLY A 73 -9.23 -26.22 10.98
C GLY A 73 -9.11 -24.70 10.94
N GLU A 74 -7.97 -24.16 10.53
CA GLU A 74 -7.68 -22.71 10.51
C GLU A 74 -8.13 -22.02 9.20
N ARG A 75 -9.34 -22.36 8.74
CA ARG A 75 -9.88 -21.78 7.50
C ARG A 75 -10.02 -20.25 7.59
N TYR A 76 -10.30 -19.75 8.78
CA TYR A 76 -10.46 -18.32 9.05
C TYR A 76 -9.16 -17.54 8.81
N PHE A 77 -8.07 -17.96 9.46
CA PHE A 77 -6.73 -17.39 9.26
C PHE A 77 -6.35 -17.39 7.77
N CYS A 78 -6.46 -18.54 7.11
CA CYS A 78 -6.13 -18.66 5.69
C CYS A 78 -6.96 -17.75 4.77
N SER A 79 -8.26 -17.58 5.07
CA SER A 79 -9.11 -16.69 4.29
C SER A 79 -8.68 -15.24 4.47
N MET A 80 -8.50 -14.80 5.72
CA MET A 80 -8.08 -13.44 6.03
C MET A 80 -6.71 -13.11 5.44
N TRP A 81 -5.72 -13.98 5.60
CA TRP A 81 -4.37 -13.77 5.07
C TRP A 81 -4.38 -13.68 3.54
N ARG A 82 -5.17 -14.52 2.86
CA ARG A 82 -5.34 -14.42 1.39
C ARG A 82 -6.01 -13.13 0.97
N THR A 83 -6.98 -12.63 1.75
CA THR A 83 -7.58 -11.30 1.51
C THR A 83 -6.54 -10.19 1.61
N VAL A 84 -5.62 -10.23 2.58
CA VAL A 84 -4.50 -9.28 2.68
C VAL A 84 -3.64 -9.35 1.41
N GLY A 85 -3.25 -10.56 0.97
CA GLY A 85 -2.51 -10.77 -0.28
C GLY A 85 -3.20 -10.18 -1.51
N PHE A 86 -4.53 -10.37 -1.61
CA PHE A 86 -5.33 -9.81 -2.68
C PHE A 86 -5.39 -8.27 -2.62
N LEU A 87 -5.67 -7.69 -1.46
CA LEU A 87 -5.74 -6.24 -1.27
C LEU A 87 -4.40 -5.56 -1.59
N ALA A 88 -3.29 -6.14 -1.13
CA ALA A 88 -1.96 -5.62 -1.44
C ALA A 88 -1.66 -5.67 -2.95
N SER A 89 -1.95 -6.79 -3.61
CA SER A 89 -1.74 -6.95 -5.06
C SER A 89 -2.61 -5.98 -5.87
N PHE A 90 -3.89 -5.84 -5.49
CA PHE A 90 -4.80 -4.93 -6.15
C PHE A 90 -4.40 -3.46 -5.93
N ALA A 91 -3.96 -3.09 -4.73
CA ALA A 91 -3.42 -1.77 -4.46
C ALA A 91 -2.19 -1.46 -5.33
N THR A 92 -1.32 -2.43 -5.63
CA THR A 92 -0.21 -2.22 -6.57
C THR A 92 -0.68 -1.91 -7.99
N LEU A 93 -1.74 -2.58 -8.47
CA LEU A 93 -2.33 -2.25 -9.78
C LEU A 93 -2.89 -0.82 -9.79
N LEU A 94 -3.55 -0.42 -8.70
CA LEU A 94 -4.02 0.96 -8.53
C LEU A 94 -2.86 1.95 -8.45
N CYS A 95 -1.73 1.59 -7.84
CA CYS A 95 -0.54 2.45 -7.83
C CYS A 95 -0.03 2.72 -9.25
N LEU A 96 0.07 1.68 -10.09
CA LEU A 96 0.46 1.83 -11.49
C LEU A 96 -0.53 2.72 -12.26
N GLY A 97 -1.84 2.50 -12.07
CA GLY A 97 -2.89 3.35 -12.65
C GLY A 97 -2.81 4.80 -12.15
N GLY A 98 -2.49 5.00 -10.87
CA GLY A 98 -2.24 6.30 -10.27
C GLY A 98 -1.03 7.01 -10.89
N LEU A 99 0.05 6.28 -11.20
CA LEU A 99 1.24 6.88 -11.81
C LEU A 99 0.92 7.38 -13.21
N VAL A 100 0.19 6.58 -14.01
CA VAL A 100 -0.33 7.00 -15.31
C VAL A 100 -1.22 8.24 -15.16
N THR A 101 -2.08 8.26 -14.14
CA THR A 101 -2.94 9.41 -13.83
C THR A 101 -2.13 10.69 -13.60
N PHE A 102 -1.09 10.63 -12.76
CA PHE A 102 -0.21 11.78 -12.52
C PHE A 102 0.53 12.22 -13.79
N VAL A 103 1.00 11.28 -14.62
CA VAL A 103 1.66 11.60 -15.90
C VAL A 103 0.68 12.34 -16.82
N VAL A 104 -0.54 11.84 -16.97
CA VAL A 104 -1.57 12.48 -17.81
C VAL A 104 -1.92 13.88 -17.30
N ILE A 105 -2.05 14.06 -15.98
CA ILE A 105 -2.33 15.38 -15.37
C ILE A 105 -1.17 16.35 -15.62
N MET A 106 0.07 15.90 -15.47
CA MET A 106 1.26 16.74 -15.66
C MET A 106 1.49 17.11 -17.14
N CYS A 107 1.30 16.17 -18.06
CA CYS A 107 1.46 16.38 -19.50
C CYS A 107 0.26 17.09 -20.14
N GLY A 108 -0.94 16.96 -19.56
CA GLY A 108 -2.20 17.47 -20.12
C GLY A 108 -2.41 18.99 -20.01
N GLY A 109 -1.38 19.74 -19.65
CA GLY A 109 -1.43 21.20 -19.53
C GLY A 109 -2.24 21.69 -18.33
N LYS A 110 -2.50 22.99 -18.30
CA LYS A 110 -3.17 23.68 -17.19
C LYS A 110 -4.59 23.12 -16.93
N TYR A 111 -5.36 22.83 -18.00
CA TYR A 111 -6.75 22.35 -17.88
C TYR A 111 -6.87 21.04 -17.11
N LYS A 112 -6.00 20.05 -17.41
CA LYS A 112 -6.00 18.75 -16.73
C LYS A 112 -5.48 18.84 -15.29
N ARG A 113 -4.62 19.81 -14.97
CA ARG A 113 -4.19 20.07 -13.58
C ARG A 113 -5.29 20.71 -12.74
N GLU A 114 -6.14 21.53 -13.32
CA GLU A 114 -7.26 22.15 -12.59
C GLU A 114 -8.44 21.20 -12.39
N THR A 115 -8.71 20.33 -13.35
CA THR A 115 -9.89 19.45 -13.34
C THR A 115 -9.58 18.01 -12.90
N GLY A 116 -8.32 17.57 -12.99
CA GLY A 116 -7.91 16.19 -12.72
C GLY A 116 -7.69 15.84 -11.25
N TRP A 117 -7.72 16.83 -10.35
CA TRP A 117 -7.48 16.62 -8.92
C TRP A 117 -8.43 15.60 -8.25
N PRO A 118 -9.75 15.52 -8.57
CA PRO A 118 -10.64 14.57 -7.90
C PRO A 118 -10.28 13.13 -8.23
N PHE A 119 -9.82 12.88 -9.47
CA PHE A 119 -9.41 11.56 -9.90
C PHE A 119 -8.09 11.14 -9.24
N ALA A 120 -7.10 12.04 -9.17
CA ALA A 120 -5.85 11.78 -8.45
C ALA A 120 -6.09 11.56 -6.95
N ALA A 121 -6.83 12.45 -6.30
CA ALA A 121 -7.15 12.33 -4.87
C ALA A 121 -7.98 11.07 -4.59
N GLY A 122 -9.01 10.79 -5.40
CA GLY A 122 -9.83 9.59 -5.28
C GLY A 122 -9.01 8.30 -5.38
N MET A 123 -8.14 8.21 -6.39
CA MET A 123 -7.26 7.04 -6.56
C MET A 123 -6.32 6.84 -5.35
N LEU A 124 -5.68 7.91 -4.86
CA LEU A 124 -4.80 7.85 -3.70
C LEU A 124 -5.55 7.45 -2.42
N THR A 125 -6.75 7.97 -2.20
CA THR A 125 -7.59 7.58 -1.06
C THR A 125 -7.98 6.10 -1.13
N LEU A 126 -8.36 5.61 -2.31
CA LEU A 126 -8.71 4.20 -2.51
C LEU A 126 -7.53 3.27 -2.20
N ILE A 127 -6.34 3.60 -2.70
CA ILE A 127 -5.10 2.86 -2.40
C ILE A 127 -4.86 2.82 -0.88
N SER A 128 -4.97 3.98 -0.23
CA SER A 128 -4.75 4.12 1.21
C SER A 128 -5.74 3.30 2.02
N VAL A 129 -7.04 3.35 1.70
CA VAL A 129 -8.08 2.55 2.36
C VAL A 129 -7.78 1.05 2.23
N MET A 130 -7.43 0.58 1.04
CA MET A 130 -7.13 -0.84 0.83
C MET A 130 -5.91 -1.31 1.62
N GLN A 131 -4.86 -0.48 1.69
CA GLN A 131 -3.69 -0.77 2.51
C GLN A 131 -4.04 -0.76 4.00
N PHE A 132 -4.79 0.22 4.49
CA PHE A 132 -5.20 0.25 5.90
C PHE A 132 -6.07 -0.95 6.29
N VAL A 133 -6.95 -1.41 5.41
CA VAL A 133 -7.70 -2.65 5.64
C VAL A 133 -6.75 -3.85 5.71
N ALA A 134 -5.81 -3.98 4.79
CA ALA A 134 -4.82 -5.06 4.79
C ALA A 134 -3.96 -5.06 6.07
N ILE A 135 -3.44 -3.89 6.47
CA ILE A 135 -2.66 -3.69 7.69
C ILE A 135 -3.47 -4.04 8.93
N SER A 136 -4.74 -3.60 8.98
CA SER A 136 -5.64 -3.85 10.10
C SER A 136 -5.94 -5.34 10.26
N ILE A 137 -6.10 -6.08 9.16
CA ILE A 137 -6.27 -7.54 9.21
C ILE A 137 -5.01 -8.21 9.74
N VAL A 138 -3.81 -7.82 9.26
CA VAL A 138 -2.55 -8.41 9.75
C VAL A 138 -2.35 -8.12 11.23
N ALA A 139 -2.58 -6.89 11.68
CA ALA A 139 -2.49 -6.52 13.09
C ALA A 139 -3.49 -7.29 13.95
N TYR A 140 -4.74 -7.43 13.47
CA TYR A 140 -5.76 -8.22 14.15
C TYR A 140 -5.34 -9.67 14.31
N LEU A 141 -4.85 -10.31 13.24
CA LEU A 141 -4.37 -11.69 13.29
C LEU A 141 -3.16 -11.82 14.22
N TYR A 142 -2.21 -10.89 14.15
CA TYR A 142 -1.04 -10.89 15.02
C TYR A 142 -1.42 -10.89 16.52
N ASP A 143 -2.43 -10.12 16.91
CA ASP A 143 -2.86 -10.01 18.30
C ASP A 143 -3.81 -11.13 18.77
N HIS A 144 -4.58 -11.74 17.85
CA HIS A 144 -5.68 -12.65 18.21
C HIS A 144 -5.47 -14.11 17.82
N ASP A 145 -4.51 -14.41 16.93
CA ASP A 145 -4.25 -15.77 16.48
C ASP A 145 -3.25 -16.50 17.40
N ASP A 146 -3.59 -17.72 17.80
CA ASP A 146 -2.78 -18.53 18.72
C ASP A 146 -1.36 -18.79 18.16
N GLN A 147 -1.18 -18.79 16.83
CA GLN A 147 0.12 -18.97 16.20
C GLN A 147 1.13 -17.87 16.60
N PHE A 148 0.65 -16.64 16.81
CA PHE A 148 1.48 -15.46 17.08
C PHE A 148 1.61 -15.13 18.57
N ASN A 149 0.81 -15.78 19.43
CA ASN A 149 0.88 -15.62 20.88
C ASN A 149 2.18 -16.21 21.49
N ILE A 150 2.91 -17.03 20.74
CA ILE A 150 4.18 -17.62 21.16
C ILE A 150 5.27 -16.52 21.22
N PRO A 151 6.06 -16.44 22.31
CA PRO A 151 7.13 -15.44 22.41
C PRO A 151 8.18 -15.64 21.30
N GLY A 152 8.59 -14.53 20.68
CA GLY A 152 9.57 -14.49 19.59
C GLY A 152 9.03 -13.94 18.27
N TRP A 153 7.71 -13.78 18.14
CA TRP A 153 7.10 -13.10 16.98
C TRP A 153 7.19 -11.57 17.11
N SER A 154 7.35 -10.91 15.96
CA SER A 154 7.32 -9.45 15.85
C SER A 154 6.81 -9.03 14.47
N LEU A 155 6.14 -7.87 14.41
CA LEU A 155 5.82 -7.20 13.15
C LEU A 155 7.09 -6.63 12.55
N ASP A 156 7.30 -6.85 11.25
CA ASP A 156 8.57 -6.56 10.59
C ASP A 156 8.44 -5.54 9.45
N THR A 157 9.56 -5.23 8.81
CA THR A 157 9.77 -4.19 7.79
C THR A 157 8.64 -4.03 6.77
N SER A 158 8.11 -5.11 6.20
CA SER A 158 7.03 -5.01 5.19
C SER A 158 5.75 -4.39 5.76
N PHE A 159 5.41 -4.70 7.02
CA PHE A 159 4.25 -4.11 7.69
C PHE A 159 4.41 -2.60 7.86
N TYR A 160 5.58 -2.16 8.34
CA TYR A 160 5.86 -0.74 8.54
C TYR A 160 5.94 0.03 7.22
N LEU A 161 6.56 -0.54 6.18
CA LEU A 161 6.62 0.07 4.85
C LEU A 161 5.24 0.26 4.22
N SER A 162 4.38 -0.75 4.29
CA SER A 162 2.98 -0.63 3.83
C SER A 162 2.22 0.43 4.62
N THR A 163 2.44 0.53 5.94
CA THR A 163 1.78 1.51 6.80
C THR A 163 2.21 2.94 6.48
N THR A 164 3.51 3.18 6.37
CA THR A 164 4.03 4.51 6.03
C THR A 164 3.58 4.92 4.63
N ALA A 165 3.56 4.00 3.66
CA ALA A 165 3.06 4.27 2.33
C ALA A 165 1.57 4.63 2.31
N ALA A 166 0.73 3.91 3.07
CA ALA A 166 -0.70 4.20 3.17
C ALA A 166 -0.97 5.61 3.71
N VAL A 167 -0.19 6.02 4.73
CA VAL A 167 -0.24 7.38 5.30
C VAL A 167 0.21 8.43 4.28
N ILE A 168 1.33 8.19 3.58
CA ILE A 168 1.81 9.11 2.54
C ILE A 168 0.76 9.30 1.45
N CYS A 169 0.13 8.22 0.97
CA CYS A 169 -0.94 8.30 -0.02
C CYS A 169 -2.13 9.14 0.49
N LEU A 170 -2.55 8.94 1.75
CA LEU A 170 -3.66 9.70 2.33
C LEU A 170 -3.32 11.18 2.47
N LEU A 171 -2.16 11.51 3.03
CA LEU A 171 -1.70 12.88 3.18
C LEU A 171 -1.53 13.57 1.82
N THR A 172 -1.02 12.85 0.82
CA THR A 172 -0.91 13.38 -0.55
C THR A 172 -2.27 13.66 -1.15
N ALA A 173 -3.26 12.78 -0.95
CA ALA A 173 -4.62 12.98 -1.42
C ALA A 173 -5.26 14.21 -0.78
N THR A 174 -5.12 14.35 0.54
CA THR A 174 -5.62 15.54 1.26
C THR A 174 -4.92 16.81 0.78
N GLY A 175 -3.59 16.78 0.61
CA GLY A 175 -2.82 17.92 0.11
C GLY A 175 -3.26 18.37 -1.28
N ILE A 176 -3.52 17.43 -2.20
CA ILE A 176 -4.07 17.74 -3.52
C ILE A 176 -5.46 18.36 -3.39
N ALA A 177 -6.36 17.79 -2.59
CA ALA A 177 -7.70 18.33 -2.40
C ALA A 177 -7.67 19.75 -1.80
N PHE A 178 -6.88 19.97 -0.75
CA PHE A 178 -6.68 21.30 -0.17
C PHE A 178 -6.11 22.29 -1.19
N SER A 179 -5.13 21.86 -1.99
CA SER A 179 -4.56 22.73 -3.03
C SER A 179 -5.58 23.14 -4.10
N ALA A 180 -6.55 22.27 -4.39
CA ALA A 180 -7.59 22.56 -5.38
C ALA A 180 -8.56 23.65 -4.89
N TYR A 181 -8.90 23.64 -3.60
CA TYR A 181 -9.84 24.60 -3.00
C TYR A 181 -9.19 25.91 -2.53
N LEU A 182 -7.92 25.87 -2.09
CA LEU A 182 -7.26 27.02 -1.49
C LEU A 182 -6.42 27.85 -2.47
N LEU A 183 -5.90 27.23 -3.54
CA LEU A 183 -5.07 27.96 -4.50
C LEU A 183 -5.95 28.59 -5.59
N PRO A 184 -5.64 29.82 -6.04
CA PRO A 184 -6.32 30.41 -7.19
C PRO A 184 -6.12 29.54 -8.45
N PRO A 185 -7.02 29.63 -9.44
CA PRO A 185 -6.84 29.00 -10.74
C PRO A 185 -5.57 29.53 -11.42
N GLU A 186 -4.94 28.71 -12.25
CA GLU A 186 -3.79 29.13 -13.06
C GLU A 186 -4.28 30.10 -14.14
N GLU A 187 -3.93 31.39 -14.02
CA GLU A 187 -4.27 32.43 -14.99
C GLU A 187 -3.91 32.02 -16.44
N GLY A 188 -4.79 32.30 -17.40
CA GLY A 188 -4.54 32.14 -18.84
C GLY A 188 -5.46 31.20 -19.60
N TYR A 189 -6.60 30.79 -19.04
CA TYR A 189 -7.75 30.34 -19.84
C TYR A 189 -8.91 31.29 -19.62
N ASP A 190 -9.29 32.02 -20.67
CA ASP A 190 -10.61 32.63 -20.72
C ASP A 190 -11.57 31.57 -21.25
N PHE A 191 -12.56 31.19 -20.43
CA PHE A 191 -13.65 30.35 -20.89
C PHE A 191 -14.47 31.18 -21.90
N LEU A 192 -14.38 30.84 -23.17
CA LEU A 192 -15.28 31.40 -24.18
C LEU A 192 -16.71 30.99 -23.81
N SER A 193 -17.61 31.97 -23.70
CA SER A 193 -19.04 31.72 -23.51
C SER A 193 -19.57 30.87 -24.66
N ASP A 194 -20.33 29.82 -24.36
CA ASP A 194 -20.96 28.99 -25.37
C ASP A 194 -21.92 29.88 -26.18
N PRO A 195 -21.89 29.85 -27.53
CA PRO A 195 -22.75 30.68 -28.36
C PRO A 195 -24.26 30.39 -28.21
N LEU A 196 -24.63 29.37 -27.44
CA LEU A 196 -26.01 29.02 -27.11
C LEU A 196 -26.54 29.73 -25.85
N ASP A 197 -25.67 30.41 -25.10
CA ASP A 197 -26.03 31.17 -23.89
C ASP A 197 -26.22 32.69 -24.16
N ALA A 198 -26.39 33.09 -25.43
CA ALA A 198 -26.56 34.48 -25.89
C ALA A 198 -27.96 34.79 -26.43
#